data_AF-A0A3P1ZB61-F1
#
_entry.id   AF-A0A3P1ZB61-F1
#
_cell.length_a   1.000
_cell.length_b   1.000
_cell.length_c   1.000
_cell.angle_alpha   90.00
_cell.angle_beta   90.00
_cell.angle_gamma   90.00
#
_symmetry.space_group_name_H-M   'P 1'
#
loop_
_entity.id
_entity.type
_entity.pdbx_description
1 polymer ?
#
loop_
_entity_poly.entity_id
_entity_poly.type
_entity_poly.pdbx_seq_one_letter_code
_entity_poly.pdbx_strand_id
1 'polypeptide(L)'
;RTLVKVGDIVEKGDFIADGPSMEKGEMALGQNPIVAYMTWDGYNYEDAVIMSERLVKEDVYTSVHLEEFESETRDTKLGPEEITREIPNVGEEALKDLDEMGIIRIGAEVKEGDI
;
A
#
# COMPACT_ATOMS: atom_id res chain seq x y z
N ARG A 1 4.98 14.28 -5.07
CA ARG A 1 4.50 15.43 -4.25
C ARG A 1 4.91 16.72 -4.92
N THR A 2 4.05 17.73 -5.04
CA THR A 2 4.40 18.98 -5.73
C THR A 2 5.34 19.85 -4.87
N LEU A 3 6.39 20.40 -5.48
CA LEU A 3 7.37 21.29 -4.82
C LEU A 3 7.05 22.77 -5.04
N VAL A 4 6.43 23.10 -6.17
CA VAL A 4 6.09 24.47 -6.58
C VAL A 4 4.61 24.78 -6.34
N LYS A 5 4.29 26.06 -6.26
CA LYS A 5 2.92 26.60 -6.14
C LYS A 5 2.58 27.48 -7.34
N VAL A 6 1.29 27.73 -7.52
CA VAL A 6 0.81 28.65 -8.56
C VAL A 6 1.39 30.04 -8.29
N GLY A 7 2.09 30.59 -9.28
CA GLY A 7 2.75 31.90 -9.22
C GLY A 7 4.26 31.85 -8.99
N ASP A 8 4.83 30.67 -8.72
CA ASP A 8 6.28 30.52 -8.64
C ASP A 8 6.93 30.69 -10.02
N ILE A 9 8.06 31.39 -10.06
CA ILE A 9 8.90 31.50 -11.26
C ILE A 9 9.82 30.29 -11.29
N VAL A 10 9.77 29.52 -12.38
CA VAL A 10 10.58 28.31 -12.58
C VAL A 10 11.48 28.47 -13.80
N GLU A 11 12.70 27.96 -13.71
CA GLU A 11 13.67 27.94 -14.79
C GLU A 11 13.80 26.54 -15.41
N LYS A 12 14.42 26.49 -16.59
CA LYS A 12 14.66 25.21 -17.27
C LYS A 12 15.63 24.37 -16.43
N GLY A 13 15.14 23.25 -15.90
CA GLY A 13 15.91 22.31 -15.09
C GLY A 13 15.44 22.21 -13.64
N ASP A 14 14.52 23.07 -13.22
CA ASP A 14 13.97 23.03 -11.87
C ASP A 14 13.08 21.81 -11.62
N PHE A 15 13.17 21.25 -10.41
CA PHE A 15 12.29 20.20 -9.94
C PHE A 15 10.93 20.79 -9.53
N ILE A 16 9.88 20.46 -10.28
CA ILE A 16 8.51 20.91 -9.97
C ILE A 16 7.74 19.96 -9.06
N ALA A 17 8.19 18.70 -8.96
CA ALA A 17 7.61 17.67 -8.11
C ALA A 17 8.63 16.60 -7.73
N ASP A 18 8.48 16.05 -6.53
CA ASP A 18 9.18 14.86 -6.07
C ASP A 18 8.49 13.59 -6.58
N GLY A 19 9.32 12.66 -7.06
CA GLY A 19 8.94 11.28 -7.35
C GLY A 19 8.90 10.38 -6.10
N PRO A 20 8.75 9.06 -6.26
CA PRO A 20 8.92 8.12 -5.16
C PRO A 20 10.36 8.18 -4.61
N SER A 21 10.50 8.10 -3.29
CA SER A 21 11.78 8.14 -2.58
C SER A 21 12.66 9.36 -2.90
N MET A 22 12.02 10.54 -3.01
CA MET A 22 12.69 11.82 -3.19
C MET A 22 12.20 12.85 -2.17
N GLU A 23 13.10 13.76 -1.78
CA GLU A 23 12.77 14.95 -1.00
C GLU A 23 13.48 16.16 -1.61
N LYS A 24 12.71 17.16 -2.06
CA LYS A 24 13.23 18.43 -2.61
C LYS A 24 14.18 18.23 -3.80
N GLY A 25 13.88 17.27 -4.68
CA GLY A 25 14.71 16.96 -5.85
C GLY A 25 15.92 16.07 -5.56
N GLU A 26 16.15 15.70 -4.29
CA GLU A 26 17.22 14.77 -3.91
C GLU A 26 16.67 13.38 -3.58
N MET A 27 17.53 12.36 -3.65
CA MET A 27 17.18 10.99 -3.31
C MET A 27 17.05 10.81 -1.80
N ALA A 28 15.91 10.26 -1.35
CA ALA A 28 15.60 10.01 0.06
C ALA A 28 15.02 8.60 0.24
N LEU A 29 15.90 7.61 0.41
CA LEU A 29 15.53 6.18 0.49
C LEU A 29 15.10 5.72 1.90
N GLY A 30 15.24 6.57 2.91
CA GLY A 30 15.02 6.21 4.30
C GLY A 30 14.80 7.44 5.18
N GLN A 31 14.97 7.27 6.48
CA GLN A 31 14.73 8.31 7.48
C GLN A 31 15.96 8.51 8.36
N ASN A 32 16.02 9.66 9.04
CA ASN A 32 17.10 10.03 9.95
C ASN A 32 16.64 9.87 11.43
N PRO A 33 16.73 8.68 12.04
CA PRO A 33 16.40 8.49 13.44
C PRO A 33 17.54 8.95 14.36
N ILE A 34 17.22 9.27 15.61
CA ILE A 34 18.22 9.37 16.67
C ILE A 34 18.60 7.96 17.12
N VAL A 35 19.89 7.67 17.15
CA VAL A 35 20.44 6.36 17.51
C VAL A 35 21.25 6.46 18.80
N ALA A 36 21.01 5.53 19.73
CA ALA A 36 21.80 5.37 20.94
C ALA A 36 22.68 4.12 20.83
N TYR A 37 23.98 4.27 21.07
CA TYR A 37 24.92 3.15 21.11
C TYR A 37 25.08 2.66 22.55
N MET A 38 24.31 1.66 22.94
CA MET A 38 24.37 1.02 24.26
C MET A 38 23.84 -0.41 24.21
N THR A 39 24.17 -1.23 25.20
CA THR A 39 23.50 -2.52 25.42
C THR A 39 22.19 -2.29 26.16
N TRP A 40 21.15 -3.07 25.83
CA TRP A 40 19.84 -2.94 26.48
C TRP A 40 19.21 -4.31 26.75
N ASP A 41 19.33 -4.80 27.99
CA ASP A 41 18.68 -6.02 28.52
C ASP A 41 18.74 -7.27 27.61
N GLY A 42 19.76 -7.36 26.75
CA GLY A 42 19.92 -8.45 25.78
C GLY A 42 18.99 -8.38 24.55
N TYR A 43 18.10 -7.38 24.46
CA TYR A 43 17.22 -7.22 23.29
C TYR A 43 17.95 -6.81 22.01
N ASN A 44 19.15 -6.24 22.14
CA ASN A 44 20.05 -5.95 21.03
C ASN A 44 21.27 -6.89 20.99
N TYR A 45 21.09 -8.15 21.38
CA TYR A 45 22.12 -9.17 21.26
C TYR A 45 22.38 -9.52 19.78
N GLU A 46 23.64 -9.77 19.43
CA GLU A 46 24.11 -9.96 18.06
C GLU A 46 23.68 -8.81 17.13
N ASP A 47 22.84 -9.07 16.13
CA ASP A 47 22.44 -8.12 15.10
C ASP A 47 21.01 -7.57 15.33
N ALA A 48 20.42 -7.83 16.50
CA ALA A 48 19.09 -7.35 16.82
C ALA A 48 19.05 -5.83 17.03
N VAL A 49 18.04 -5.18 16.45
CA VAL A 49 17.79 -3.74 16.61
C VAL A 49 16.50 -3.56 17.39
N ILE A 50 16.58 -2.80 18.47
CA ILE A 50 15.39 -2.30 19.18
C ILE A 50 14.99 -0.94 18.62
N MET A 51 13.68 -0.69 18.55
CA MET A 51 13.15 0.57 18.06
C MET A 51 12.12 1.14 19.02
N SER A 52 12.05 2.47 19.07
CA SER A 52 11.04 3.17 19.84
C SER A 52 9.67 3.03 19.15
N GLU A 53 8.64 2.70 19.93
CA GLU A 53 7.24 2.70 19.49
C GLU A 53 6.82 4.05 18.85
N ARG A 54 7.50 5.15 19.21
CA ARG A 54 7.31 6.47 18.60
C ARG A 54 7.45 6.43 17.08
N LEU A 55 8.38 5.62 16.54
CA LEU A 55 8.62 5.51 15.11
C LEU A 55 7.41 4.91 14.36
N VAL A 56 6.62 4.07 15.04
CA VAL A 56 5.36 3.53 14.52
C VAL A 56 4.26 4.58 14.62
N LYS A 57 4.14 5.26 15.77
CA LYS A 57 3.09 6.28 16.00
C LYS A 57 3.18 7.49 15.08
N GLU A 58 4.38 7.79 14.59
CA GLU A 58 4.65 8.92 13.69
C GLU A 58 4.81 8.50 12.22
N ASP A 59 4.47 7.25 11.87
CA ASP A 59 4.56 6.72 10.50
C ASP A 59 5.94 6.92 9.83
N VAL A 60 7.01 6.84 10.63
CA VAL A 60 8.38 7.12 10.14
C VAL A 60 8.82 6.08 9.12
N TYR A 61 8.59 4.80 9.41
CA TYR A 61 8.96 3.68 8.54
C TYR A 61 7.72 3.00 7.96
N THR A 62 6.87 3.77 7.28
CA THR A 62 5.66 3.28 6.62
C THR A 62 5.83 3.31 5.09
N SER A 63 5.50 2.20 4.42
CA SER A 63 5.52 2.08 2.95
C SER A 63 4.16 1.63 2.41
N VAL A 64 3.89 1.94 1.14
CA VAL A 64 2.68 1.52 0.43
C VAL A 64 3.07 0.48 -0.61
N HIS A 65 2.36 -0.65 -0.60
CA HIS A 65 2.52 -1.74 -1.55
C HIS A 65 1.21 -1.93 -2.31
N LEU A 66 1.31 -2.23 -3.60
CA LEU A 66 0.17 -2.50 -4.47
C LEU A 66 0.39 -3.85 -5.12
N GLU A 67 -0.64 -4.70 -5.03
CA GLU A 67 -0.70 -6.01 -5.68
C GLU A 67 -1.85 -6.00 -6.68
N GLU A 68 -1.67 -6.71 -7.79
CA GLU A 68 -2.66 -6.84 -8.85
C GLU A 68 -3.10 -8.30 -8.95
N PHE A 69 -4.42 -8.51 -8.90
CA PHE A 69 -5.04 -9.81 -9.04
C PHE A 69 -5.91 -9.77 -10.30
N GLU A 70 -5.67 -10.71 -11.21
CA GLU A 70 -6.41 -10.84 -12.46
C GLU A 70 -7.24 -12.13 -12.45
N SER A 71 -8.48 -12.05 -12.94
CA SER A 71 -9.37 -13.19 -13.13
C SER A 71 -10.12 -13.06 -14.45
N GLU A 72 -10.24 -14.16 -15.19
CA GLU A 72 -10.89 -14.21 -16.49
C GLU A 72 -11.89 -15.37 -16.56
N THR A 73 -13.01 -15.15 -17.24
CA THR A 73 -13.99 -16.20 -17.55
C THR A 73 -13.67 -16.88 -18.87
N ARG A 74 -13.90 -18.19 -18.95
CA ARG A 74 -13.64 -18.96 -20.16
C ARG A 74 -14.88 -19.72 -20.65
N ASP A 75 -14.95 -19.90 -21.97
CA ASP A 75 -15.91 -20.82 -22.57
C ASP A 75 -15.47 -22.26 -22.36
N THR A 76 -16.27 -23.02 -21.61
CA THR A 76 -16.03 -24.45 -21.41
C THR A 76 -16.99 -25.29 -22.25
N LYS A 77 -16.70 -26.59 -22.36
CA LYS A 77 -17.60 -27.54 -23.04
C LYS A 77 -18.96 -27.71 -22.34
N LEU A 78 -19.04 -27.36 -21.05
CA LEU A 78 -20.25 -27.47 -20.24
C LEU A 78 -21.06 -26.16 -20.22
N GLY A 79 -20.50 -25.07 -20.76
CA GLY A 79 -21.09 -23.75 -20.78
C GLY A 79 -20.04 -22.65 -20.57
N PRO A 80 -20.37 -21.39 -20.88
CA PRO A 80 -19.55 -20.24 -20.51
C PRO A 80 -19.48 -20.07 -18.99
N GLU A 81 -18.33 -19.67 -18.47
CA GLU A 81 -18.22 -19.12 -17.12
C GLU A 81 -18.72 -17.68 -17.11
N GLU A 82 -19.32 -17.26 -15.98
CA GLU A 82 -19.88 -15.92 -15.81
C GLU A 82 -19.34 -15.27 -14.53
N ILE A 83 -18.97 -13.99 -14.60
CA ILE A 83 -18.73 -13.17 -13.41
C ILE A 83 -20.08 -12.68 -12.93
N THR A 84 -20.45 -13.03 -11.70
CA THR A 84 -21.72 -12.67 -11.10
C THR A 84 -21.61 -12.63 -9.59
N ARG A 85 -22.47 -11.82 -8.96
CA ARG A 85 -22.68 -11.81 -7.51
C ARG A 85 -23.45 -13.05 -7.03
N GLU A 86 -24.13 -13.77 -7.91
CA GLU A 86 -24.96 -14.94 -7.57
C GLU A 86 -24.11 -16.20 -7.30
N ILE A 87 -23.37 -16.21 -6.19
CA ILE A 87 -22.46 -17.32 -5.85
C ILE A 87 -23.19 -18.37 -5.00
N PRO A 88 -23.25 -19.65 -5.44
CA PRO A 88 -23.92 -20.69 -4.68
C PRO A 88 -23.16 -21.03 -3.40
N ASN A 89 -23.90 -21.34 -2.32
CA ASN A 89 -23.35 -21.71 -1.00
C ASN A 89 -22.56 -20.60 -0.28
N VAL A 90 -22.69 -19.33 -0.71
CA VAL A 90 -22.07 -18.17 -0.06
C VAL A 90 -23.14 -17.33 0.64
N GLY A 91 -22.85 -16.88 1.87
CA GLY A 91 -23.77 -16.04 2.65
C GLY A 91 -23.68 -14.55 2.26
N GLU A 92 -24.72 -13.77 2.57
CA GLU A 92 -24.78 -12.33 2.24
C GLU A 92 -23.60 -11.52 2.81
N GLU A 93 -23.06 -11.94 3.96
CA GLU A 93 -21.93 -11.27 4.60
C GLU A 93 -20.65 -11.30 3.75
N ALA A 94 -20.41 -12.39 3.00
CA ALA A 94 -19.26 -12.50 2.10
C ALA A 94 -19.47 -11.73 0.79
N LEU A 95 -20.71 -11.42 0.42
CA LEU A 95 -21.05 -10.66 -0.79
C LEU A 95 -21.21 -9.16 -0.51
N LYS A 96 -20.97 -8.70 0.73
CA LYS A 96 -21.27 -7.33 1.18
C LYS A 96 -20.50 -6.26 0.39
N ASP A 97 -19.31 -6.58 -0.10
CA ASP A 97 -18.41 -5.64 -0.78
C ASP A 97 -18.44 -5.76 -2.31
N LEU A 98 -19.13 -6.78 -2.84
CA LEU A 98 -19.37 -6.91 -4.28
C LEU A 98 -20.46 -5.93 -4.75
N ASP A 99 -20.39 -5.52 -6.01
CA ASP A 99 -21.46 -4.78 -6.69
C ASP A 99 -22.43 -5.73 -7.42
N GLU A 100 -23.35 -5.17 -8.20
CA GLU A 100 -24.34 -5.94 -8.98
C GLU A 100 -23.70 -6.81 -10.07
N MET A 101 -22.48 -6.49 -10.51
CA MET A 101 -21.74 -7.23 -11.51
C MET A 101 -20.84 -8.32 -10.89
N GLY A 102 -20.80 -8.45 -9.56
CA GLY A 102 -19.89 -9.37 -8.88
C GLY A 102 -18.45 -8.85 -8.79
N ILE A 103 -18.25 -7.53 -8.90
CA ILE A 103 -16.95 -6.87 -8.79
C ILE A 103 -16.86 -6.17 -7.44
N ILE A 104 -15.71 -6.27 -6.78
CA ILE A 104 -15.49 -5.58 -5.51
C ILE A 104 -15.51 -4.05 -5.69
N ARG A 105 -16.20 -3.35 -4.79
CA ARG A 105 -16.26 -1.88 -4.80
C ARG A 105 -14.88 -1.26 -4.52
N ILE A 106 -14.59 -0.15 -5.20
CA ILE A 106 -13.37 0.63 -4.94
C ILE A 106 -13.40 1.17 -3.50
N GLY A 107 -12.31 0.96 -2.75
CA GLY A 107 -12.19 1.37 -1.35
C GLY A 107 -12.85 0.41 -0.36
N ALA A 108 -13.11 -0.84 -0.74
CA ALA A 108 -13.36 -1.91 0.22
C ALA A 108 -12.07 -2.30 0.96
N GLU A 109 -12.21 -2.67 2.24
CA GLU A 109 -11.13 -3.29 3.01
C GLU A 109 -11.29 -4.80 2.90
N VAL A 110 -10.26 -5.49 2.42
CA VAL A 110 -10.25 -6.94 2.21
C VAL A 110 -9.23 -7.62 3.11
N LYS A 111 -9.56 -8.85 3.51
CA LYS A 111 -8.68 -9.75 4.25
C LYS A 111 -8.52 -11.05 3.49
N GLU A 112 -7.60 -11.87 3.98
CA GLU A 112 -7.41 -13.22 3.47
C GLU A 112 -8.74 -14.00 3.51
N GLY A 113 -9.17 -14.48 2.33
CA GLY A 113 -10.40 -15.26 2.16
C GLY A 113 -11.65 -14.47 1.77
N ASP A 114 -11.57 -13.14 1.67
CA ASP A 114 -12.68 -12.32 1.15
C ASP A 114 -12.83 -12.51 -0.38
N ILE A 115 -14.06 -12.30 -0.88
CA ILE A 115 -14.47 -12.45 -2.29
C ILE A 115 -14.59 -11.08 -2.95
#